data_AF-A0A7V8Z463-F1
#
_entry.id   AF-A0A7V8Z463-F1
#
_cell.length_a   1.000
_cell.length_b   1.000
_cell.length_c   1.000
_cell.angle_alpha   90.00
_cell.angle_beta   90.00
_cell.angle_gamma   90.00
#
_symmetry.space_group_name_H-M   'P 1'
#
loop_
_entity.id
_entity.type
_entity.pdbx_description
1 polymer ?
#
loop_
_entity_poly.entity_id
_entity_poly.type
_entity_poly.pdbx_seq_one_letter_code
_entity_poly.pdbx_strand_id
1 'polypeptide(L)'
;WCAARVTGLIHEMRSPPVEEANVALRDFLQERWKGLLPILWGSQLRQERLDELIHLSVLDVPHLPGPESSPLAAVHYQAPEGEA
;
A
#
# COMPACT_ATOMS: atom_id res chain seq x y z
N TRP A 1 5.78 2.66 8.74
CA TRP A 1 5.11 3.38 9.84
C TRP A 1 4.98 4.92 9.71
N CYS A 2 5.20 5.52 8.53
CA CYS A 2 4.97 6.96 8.30
C CYS A 2 3.95 7.27 7.20
N ALA A 3 3.64 6.32 6.31
CA ALA A 3 2.84 6.55 5.12
C ALA A 3 1.51 7.27 5.39
N ALA A 4 0.64 6.69 6.23
CA ALA A 4 -0.65 7.30 6.56
C ALA A 4 -0.52 8.71 7.19
N ARG A 5 0.51 8.93 8.02
CA ARG A 5 0.78 10.25 8.62
C ARG A 5 1.22 11.28 7.57
N VAL A 6 2.11 10.89 6.65
CA VAL A 6 2.57 11.75 5.57
C VAL A 6 1.42 12.08 4.62
N THR A 7 0.57 11.10 4.29
CA THR A 7 -0.65 11.33 3.50
C THR A 7 -1.56 12.37 4.19
N GLY A 8 -1.80 12.23 5.49
CA GLY A 8 -2.58 13.20 6.25
C GLY A 8 -1.97 14.60 6.26
N LEU A 9 -0.65 14.72 6.48
CA LEU A 9 0.07 15.99 6.44
C LEU A 9 0.03 16.65 5.06
N ILE A 10 0.21 15.87 3.99
CA ILE A 10 0.11 16.39 2.62
C ILE A 10 -1.32 16.84 2.33
N HIS A 11 -2.31 16.07 2.79
CA HIS A 11 -3.71 16.45 2.66
C HIS A 11 -4.00 17.79 3.35
N GLU A 12 -3.48 17.98 4.58
CA GLU A 12 -3.61 19.24 5.32
C GLU A 12 -2.89 20.41 4.63
N MET A 13 -1.65 20.20 4.16
CA MET A 13 -0.81 21.26 3.59
C MET A 13 -1.22 21.69 2.17
N ARG A 14 -1.74 20.76 1.37
CA ARG A 14 -2.04 20.98 -0.05
C ARG A 14 -3.53 20.94 -0.38
N SER A 15 -4.36 20.46 0.54
CA SER A 15 -5.80 20.26 0.37
C SER A 15 -6.20 19.56 -0.94
N PRO A 16 -5.51 18.47 -1.36
CA PRO A 16 -6.00 17.63 -2.45
C PRO A 16 -7.35 17.00 -2.04
N PRO A 17 -8.19 16.61 -3.00
CA PRO A 17 -9.34 15.76 -2.74
C PRO A 17 -8.97 14.54 -1.89
N VAL A 18 -9.87 14.12 -1.00
CA VAL A 18 -9.63 12.99 -0.07
C VAL A 18 -9.36 11.71 -0.86
N GLU A 19 -10.08 11.51 -1.96
CA GLU A 19 -9.95 10.38 -2.87
C GLU A 19 -8.57 10.33 -3.53
N GLU A 20 -7.99 11.49 -3.84
CA GLU A 20 -6.64 11.61 -4.42
C GLU A 20 -5.56 11.24 -3.39
N ALA A 21 -5.73 11.69 -2.14
CA ALA A 21 -4.84 11.30 -1.05
C ALA A 21 -4.93 9.79 -0.74
N ASN A 22 -6.14 9.23 -0.79
CA ASN A 22 -6.39 7.81 -0.54
C ASN A 22 -5.79 6.92 -1.64
N VAL A 23 -5.98 7.25 -2.91
CA VAL A 23 -5.39 6.47 -4.00
C VAL A 23 -3.87 6.55 -4.00
N ALA A 24 -3.29 7.72 -3.68
CA ALA A 24 -1.84 7.88 -3.54
C ALA A 24 -1.28 7.02 -2.38
N LEU A 25 -2.00 6.93 -1.26
CA LEU A 25 -1.62 6.03 -0.17
C LEU A 25 -1.68 4.56 -0.59
N ARG A 26 -2.75 4.14 -1.28
CA ARG A 26 -2.88 2.77 -1.81
C ARG A 26 -1.72 2.41 -2.72
N ASP A 27 -1.44 3.24 -3.71
CA ASP A 27 -0.37 3.00 -4.69
C ASP A 27 1.01 2.93 -4.02
N PHE A 28 1.28 3.83 -3.08
CA PHE A 28 2.53 3.82 -2.31
C PHE A 28 2.73 2.51 -1.53
N LEU A 29 1.68 2.04 -0.85
CA LEU A 29 1.75 0.80 -0.06
C LEU A 29 1.89 -0.42 -0.98
N GLN A 30 1.21 -0.44 -2.13
CA GLN A 30 1.40 -1.49 -3.12
C GLN A 30 2.89 -1.60 -3.50
N GLU A 31 3.51 -0.50 -3.91
CA GLU A 31 4.90 -0.52 -4.38
C GLU A 31 5.88 -0.89 -3.25
N ARG A 32 5.56 -0.48 -2.00
CA ARG A 32 6.34 -0.89 -0.82
C ARG A 32 6.41 -2.41 -0.69
N TRP A 33 5.29 -3.12 -0.76
CA TRP A 33 5.27 -4.57 -0.51
C TRP A 33 5.60 -5.42 -1.74
N LYS A 34 5.35 -4.91 -2.95
CA LYS A 34 5.77 -5.55 -4.21
C LYS A 34 7.26 -5.92 -4.22
N GLY A 35 8.12 -5.07 -3.66
CA GLY A 35 9.57 -5.28 -3.63
C GLY A 35 10.11 -6.16 -2.49
N LEU A 36 9.28 -6.54 -1.49
CA LEU A 36 9.75 -7.16 -0.25
C LEU A 36 9.76 -8.69 -0.27
N LEU A 37 8.84 -9.31 -1.02
CA LEU A 37 8.68 -10.76 -1.04
C LEU A 37 9.94 -11.59 -1.38
N PRO A 38 10.86 -11.16 -2.28
CA PRO A 38 12.03 -11.98 -2.62
C PRO A 38 13.23 -11.84 -1.68
N ILE A 39 13.20 -10.97 -0.66
CA ILE A 39 14.41 -10.58 0.10
C ILE A 39 14.35 -10.97 1.59
N LEU A 40 13.16 -11.12 2.17
CA LEU A 40 13.00 -11.23 3.63
C LEU A 40 12.91 -12.68 4.12
N TRP A 41 13.50 -12.96 5.30
CA TRP A 41 13.35 -14.24 6.00
C TRP A 41 13.22 -14.07 7.52
N GLY A 42 12.75 -15.12 8.19
CA GLY A 42 12.77 -15.21 9.65
C GLY A 42 11.94 -14.13 10.36
N SER A 43 12.55 -13.43 11.33
CA SER A 43 11.89 -12.38 12.11
C SER A 43 11.52 -11.15 11.28
N GLN A 44 12.35 -10.79 10.31
CA GLN A 44 12.10 -9.64 9.44
C GLN A 44 10.84 -9.86 8.59
N LEU A 45 10.68 -11.06 8.04
CA LEU A 45 9.47 -11.44 7.31
C LEU A 45 8.21 -11.37 8.20
N ARG A 46 8.30 -11.84 9.46
CA ARG A 46 7.17 -11.76 10.40
C ARG A 46 6.79 -10.31 10.71
N GLN A 47 7.79 -9.43 10.90
CA GLN A 47 7.54 -8.01 11.16
C GLN A 47 6.91 -7.33 9.94
N GLU A 48 7.44 -7.55 8.74
CA GLU A 48 6.89 -6.92 7.54
C GLU A 48 5.49 -7.46 7.20
N ARG A 49 5.20 -8.75 7.49
CA ARG A 49 3.84 -9.29 7.36
C ARG A 49 2.87 -8.72 8.39
N LEU A 50 3.32 -8.50 9.63
CA LEU A 50 2.50 -7.83 10.64
C LEU A 50 2.20 -6.39 10.22
N ASP A 51 3.20 -5.66 9.74
CA ASP A 51 3.04 -4.30 9.25
C ASP A 51 2.05 -4.23 8.07
N GLU A 52 2.12 -5.19 7.14
CA GLU A 52 1.17 -5.30 6.02
C GLU A 52 -0.27 -5.48 6.52
N LEU A 53 -0.48 -6.43 7.43
CA LEU A 53 -1.80 -6.72 8.00
C LEU A 53 -2.38 -5.53 8.76
N ILE A 54 -1.54 -4.70 9.36
CA ILE A 54 -2.01 -3.47 10.00
C ILE A 54 -2.60 -2.50 8.97
N HIS A 55 -1.97 -2.34 7.80
CA HIS A 55 -2.49 -1.47 6.74
C HIS A 55 -3.74 -2.07 6.07
N LEU A 56 -3.75 -3.39 5.86
CA LEU A 56 -4.86 -4.07 5.20
C LEU A 56 -6.09 -4.25 6.09
N SER A 57 -5.91 -4.51 7.38
CA SER A 57 -7.00 -4.93 8.28
C SER A 57 -7.33 -3.93 9.37
N VAL A 58 -6.32 -3.35 10.04
CA VAL A 58 -6.58 -2.40 11.14
C VAL A 58 -6.94 -1.02 10.61
N LEU A 59 -6.20 -0.56 9.61
CA LEU A 59 -6.43 0.72 8.95
C LEU A 59 -7.39 0.63 7.76
N ASP A 60 -7.70 -0.59 7.34
CA ASP A 60 -8.65 -0.90 6.26
C ASP A 60 -8.42 -0.08 4.98
N VAL A 61 -7.14 0.13 4.63
CA VAL A 61 -6.73 0.97 3.50
C VAL A 61 -7.36 0.56 2.16
N PRO A 62 -7.58 -0.73 1.84
CA PRO A 62 -8.23 -1.13 0.61
C PRO A 62 -9.62 -0.48 0.42
N HIS A 63 -10.41 -0.36 1.48
CA HIS A 63 -11.78 0.13 1.41
C HIS A 63 -11.93 1.66 1.55
N LEU A 64 -10.82 2.42 1.51
CA LEU A 64 -10.90 3.88 1.53
C LEU A 64 -11.65 4.43 0.29
N PRO A 65 -12.40 5.54 0.42
CA PRO A 65 -13.12 6.11 -0.72
C PRO A 65 -12.17 6.59 -1.81
N GLY A 66 -12.61 6.48 -3.06
CA GLY A 66 -11.84 6.88 -4.24
C GLY A 66 -11.53 5.70 -5.16
N PRO A 67 -10.80 5.95 -6.27
CA PRO A 67 -10.41 4.90 -7.21
C PRO A 67 -9.44 3.90 -6.59
N GLU A 68 -9.55 2.62 -6.97
CA GLU A 68 -8.70 1.53 -6.44
C GLU A 68 -7.20 1.75 -6.73
N SER A 69 -6.87 2.32 -7.88
CA SER A 69 -5.49 2.62 -8.31
C SER A 69 -5.42 3.88 -9.16
N SER A 70 -4.27 4.57 -9.14
CA SER A 70 -4.04 5.72 -10.01
C SER A 70 -3.43 5.31 -11.36
N PRO A 71 -3.38 6.21 -12.35
CA PRO A 71 -2.65 5.96 -13.60
C PRO A 71 -1.14 5.73 -13.42
N LEU A 72 -0.59 6.10 -12.25
CA LEU A 72 0.81 5.89 -11.89
C LEU A 72 1.03 4.62 -11.05
N ALA A 73 -0.03 3.85 -10.81
CA ALA A 73 0.04 2.66 -9.98
C ALA A 73 0.95 1.59 -10.58
N ALA A 74 1.48 0.77 -9.70
CA ALA A 74 2.30 -0.37 -10.05
C ALA A 74 1.59 -1.35 -10.97
N VAL A 75 2.32 -1.92 -11.91
CA VAL A 75 1.88 -3.17 -12.56
C VAL A 75 1.91 -4.28 -11.51
N HIS A 76 0.76 -4.92 -11.28
CA HIS A 76 0.64 -6.08 -10.40
C HIS A 76 1.34 -7.30 -11.01
N TYR A 77 2.02 -8.08 -10.17
CA TYR A 77 2.60 -9.35 -10.61
C TYR A 77 1.48 -10.33 -10.97
N GLN A 78 1.48 -10.81 -12.21
CA GLN A 78 0.67 -11.94 -12.64
C GLN A 78 1.51 -13.21 -12.47
N ALA A 79 1.01 -14.16 -11.66
CA ALA A 79 1.61 -15.48 -11.58
C ALA A 79 1.56 -16.15 -12.97
N PRO A 80 2.61 -16.87 -13.38
CA PRO A 80 2.59 -17.62 -14.63
C PRO A 80 1.45 -18.65 -14.60
N GLU A 81 0.69 -18.74 -15.69
CA GLU A 81 -0.37 -19.72 -15.84
C GLU A 81 0.25 -21.13 -15.87
N GLY A 82 0.09 -21.92 -14.80
CA GLY A 82 0.40 -23.36 -14.84
C GLY A 82 1.20 -23.98 -13.69
N GLU A 83 1.48 -23.29 -12.58
CA GLU A 83 2.09 -23.93 -11.40
C GLU A 83 1.20 -23.76 -10.16
N ALA A 84 0.37 -24.77 -9.91
CA ALA A 84 -0.34 -25.03 -8.66
C ALA A 84 -0.05 -26.46 -8.21
#